data_AF-A0A4Q3JFR7-F1
#
_entry.id   AF-A0A4Q3JFR7-F1
#
_cell.length_a   1.000
_cell.length_b   1.000
_cell.length_c   1.000
_cell.angle_alpha   90.00
_cell.angle_beta   90.00
_cell.angle_gamma   90.00
#
_symmetry.space_group_name_H-M   'P 1'
#
loop_
_entity.id
_entity.type
_entity.pdbx_description
1 polymer ?
#
loop_
_entity_poly.entity_id
_entity_poly.type
_entity_poly.pdbx_seq_one_letter_code
_entity_poly.pdbx_strand_id
1 'polypeptide(L)'
;MSETEPKKRGFFSKLFGLDQPEPPRAPEPAPAPLPEPPAEPVAEIVPEAEPEALVASEVPLSEAEPRPPIAPPEPQSQLEPAQPKRSWWRRLRDGLSRTSSALTTGISDLFTKRKLDAATLEDLEDILIQADLGLATSARIAKAVGEGRYDKQIEPEEVKAILAREVEAI
;
A
#
# COMPACT_ATOMS: atom_id res chain seq x y z
N MET A 1 49.55 0.40 -0.49
CA MET A 1 49.20 1.42 -1.49
C MET A 1 48.02 0.89 -2.29
N SER A 2 46.87 1.54 -2.12
CA SER A 2 45.67 1.59 -2.98
C SER A 2 45.00 0.24 -3.32
N GLU A 3 43.90 -0.18 -2.69
CA GLU A 3 42.57 0.44 -2.56
C GLU A 3 41.87 0.62 -3.92
N THR A 4 40.84 -0.19 -4.20
CA THR A 4 39.49 0.19 -4.70
C THR A 4 38.72 -1.02 -5.29
N GLU A 5 37.73 -1.51 -4.54
CA GLU A 5 36.44 -2.00 -5.07
C GLU A 5 35.39 -0.88 -4.79
N PRO A 6 34.11 -0.95 -5.23
CA PRO A 6 33.52 -1.42 -6.50
C PRO A 6 32.40 -0.45 -7.01
N LYS A 7 31.76 -0.71 -8.18
CA LYS A 7 30.31 -0.43 -8.33
C LYS A 7 29.63 -1.33 -9.36
N LYS A 8 28.85 -2.29 -8.84
CA LYS A 8 27.92 -3.13 -9.61
C LYS A 8 26.84 -2.25 -10.22
N ARG A 9 26.78 -2.19 -11.55
CA ARG A 9 25.63 -1.63 -12.28
C ARG A 9 24.43 -2.53 -12.01
N GLY A 10 23.57 -2.07 -11.12
CA GLY A 10 22.39 -2.81 -10.66
C GLY A 10 21.40 -3.07 -11.80
N PHE A 11 20.77 -4.24 -11.71
CA PHE A 11 19.74 -4.76 -12.61
C PHE A 11 18.54 -3.80 -12.79
N PHE A 12 18.34 -2.86 -11.86
CA PHE A 12 17.30 -1.83 -11.91
C PHE A 12 17.53 -0.73 -12.94
N SER A 13 18.77 -0.49 -13.36
CA SER A 13 19.06 0.56 -14.36
C SER A 13 18.58 0.21 -15.77
N LYS A 14 18.19 -1.05 -16.01
CA LYS A 14 17.61 -1.51 -17.28
C LYS A 14 16.08 -1.51 -17.30
N LEU A 15 15.42 -1.32 -16.15
CA LEU A 15 13.96 -1.35 -16.05
C LEU A 15 13.30 0.04 -16.06
N PHE A 16 14.07 1.10 -15.78
CA PHE A 16 13.55 2.48 -15.75
C PHE A 16 14.31 3.45 -16.66
N GLY A 17 15.18 2.93 -17.54
CA GLY A 17 16.01 3.71 -18.45
C GLY A 17 15.86 3.24 -19.89
N LEU A 18 14.70 3.50 -20.49
CA LEU A 18 14.57 3.50 -21.94
C LEU A 18 14.74 4.93 -22.44
N ASP A 19 15.96 5.21 -22.88
CA ASP A 19 16.22 6.12 -23.98
C ASP A 19 15.43 5.60 -25.20
N GLN A 20 14.33 6.29 -25.54
CA GLN A 20 13.57 6.05 -26.76
C GLN A 20 13.38 7.41 -27.44
N PRO A 21 13.87 7.61 -28.68
CA PRO A 21 13.63 8.84 -29.40
C PRO A 21 12.16 8.96 -29.79
N GLU A 22 11.54 10.10 -29.46
CA GLU A 22 10.15 10.41 -29.77
C GLU A 22 9.90 10.45 -31.30
N PRO A 23 8.79 9.90 -31.81
CA PRO A 23 8.39 10.07 -33.21
C PRO A 23 7.90 11.51 -33.48
N PRO A 24 8.01 12.02 -34.72
CA PRO A 24 7.67 13.41 -35.05
C PRO A 24 6.18 13.71 -34.83
N ARG A 25 5.92 14.79 -34.08
CA ARG A 25 4.61 15.35 -33.77
C ARG A 25 3.91 15.84 -35.04
N ALA A 26 2.79 15.22 -35.39
CA ALA A 26 1.84 15.76 -36.37
C ALA A 26 1.23 17.09 -35.84
N PRO A 27 0.87 18.05 -36.72
CA PRO A 27 0.38 19.36 -36.28
C PRO A 27 -0.96 19.25 -35.55
N GLU A 28 -1.00 19.88 -34.37
CA GLU A 28 -2.12 19.97 -33.44
C GLU A 28 -3.27 20.81 -34.03
N PRO A 29 -4.55 20.39 -33.93
CA PRO A 29 -5.67 21.25 -34.27
C PRO A 29 -5.80 22.39 -33.24
N ALA A 30 -6.08 23.60 -33.73
CA ALA A 30 -6.18 24.83 -32.94
C ALA A 30 -7.14 24.71 -31.73
N PRO A 31 -6.85 25.36 -30.58
CA PRO A 31 -7.70 25.29 -29.41
C PRO A 31 -9.02 26.02 -29.63
N ALA A 32 -10.14 25.32 -29.40
CA ALA A 32 -11.44 25.94 -29.22
C ALA A 32 -11.46 26.71 -27.88
N PRO A 33 -12.14 27.88 -27.79
CA PRO A 33 -12.15 28.68 -26.57
C PRO A 33 -12.96 27.99 -25.47
N LEU A 34 -12.36 27.86 -24.28
CA LEU A 34 -13.07 27.45 -23.06
C LEU A 34 -14.00 28.58 -22.59
N PRO A 35 -15.18 28.27 -22.03
CA PRO A 35 -16.05 29.26 -21.40
C PRO A 35 -15.46 29.77 -20.08
N GLU A 36 -15.49 31.09 -19.87
CA GLU A 36 -15.09 31.77 -18.63
C GLU A 36 -16.02 31.39 -17.46
N PRO A 37 -15.49 31.15 -16.24
CA PRO A 37 -16.33 31.07 -15.04
C PRO A 37 -16.76 32.48 -14.60
N PRO A 38 -18.04 32.71 -14.24
CA PRO A 38 -18.48 34.00 -13.72
C PRO A 38 -17.90 34.27 -12.33
N ALA A 39 -17.46 35.51 -12.13
CA ALA A 39 -17.07 36.11 -10.87
C ALA A 39 -18.30 36.39 -9.99
N GLU A 40 -18.19 36.18 -8.67
CA GLU A 40 -18.95 36.88 -7.60
C GLU A 40 -18.36 36.54 -6.21
N PRO A 41 -18.59 37.33 -5.13
CA PRO A 41 -17.55 38.18 -4.54
C PRO A 41 -17.17 37.90 -3.06
N VAL A 42 -16.05 38.54 -2.69
CA VAL A 42 -15.49 38.95 -1.38
C VAL A 42 -16.27 38.55 -0.11
N ALA A 43 -15.60 37.81 0.78
CA ALA A 43 -15.79 37.92 2.23
C ALA A 43 -14.41 38.03 2.91
N GLU A 44 -14.13 39.25 3.35
CA GLU A 44 -13.02 39.73 4.16
C GLU A 44 -13.11 39.19 5.59
N ILE A 45 -12.08 38.50 6.08
CA ILE A 45 -11.86 38.30 7.52
C ILE A 45 -10.34 38.23 7.79
N VAL A 46 -9.79 39.32 8.33
CA VAL A 46 -8.49 39.38 9.05
C VAL A 46 -8.81 40.12 10.35
N PRO A 47 -8.52 39.56 11.54
CA PRO A 47 -7.27 39.87 12.25
C PRO A 47 -6.67 38.63 12.96
N GLU A 48 -5.35 38.44 12.93
CA GLU A 48 -4.33 38.97 13.85
C GLU A 48 -4.49 38.52 15.31
N ALA A 49 -3.61 37.62 15.75
CA ALA A 49 -3.25 37.44 17.15
C ALA A 49 -1.90 36.70 17.24
N GLU A 50 -0.80 37.44 17.05
CA GLU A 50 0.48 37.12 17.68
C GLU A 50 0.37 37.40 19.18
N PRO A 51 0.99 36.58 20.04
CA PRO A 51 1.52 37.09 21.30
C PRO A 51 3.04 36.96 21.32
N GLU A 52 3.72 38.08 21.01
CA GLU A 52 4.97 38.41 21.68
C GLU A 52 4.65 38.73 23.16
N ALA A 53 5.33 38.06 24.08
CA ALA A 53 5.55 38.60 25.43
C ALA A 53 6.85 38.02 26.01
N LEU A 54 7.92 38.75 25.75
CA LEU A 54 9.16 38.72 26.50
C LEU A 54 8.87 39.09 27.95
N VAL A 55 9.17 38.20 28.90
CA VAL A 55 9.42 38.59 30.30
C VAL A 55 10.78 38.05 30.68
N ALA A 56 11.76 38.95 30.59
CA ALA A 56 13.01 38.85 31.29
C ALA A 56 12.73 38.74 32.79
N SER A 57 13.36 37.79 33.46
CA SER A 57 13.57 37.87 34.90
C SER A 57 15.03 37.60 35.19
N GLU A 58 15.63 38.63 35.76
CA GLU A 58 17.03 38.80 36.04
C GLU A 58 17.54 37.78 37.06
N VAL A 59 18.81 37.48 36.90
CA VAL A 59 19.66 36.68 37.76
C VAL A 59 19.70 37.28 39.16
N PRO A 60 19.76 36.43 40.21
CA PRO A 60 20.72 36.70 41.26
C PRO A 60 21.71 35.55 41.39
N LEU A 61 22.99 35.90 41.28
CA LEU A 61 24.11 35.12 41.79
C LEU A 61 23.82 34.70 43.24
N SER A 62 23.85 33.40 43.53
CA SER A 62 24.07 32.89 44.87
C SER A 62 25.20 31.87 44.82
N GLU A 63 26.35 32.36 45.30
CA GLU A 63 27.42 31.72 46.06
C GLU A 63 27.64 30.21 45.88
N ALA A 64 28.87 29.89 45.46
CA ALA A 64 29.40 28.55 45.39
C ALA A 64 29.61 27.95 46.78
N GLU A 65 28.98 26.79 47.04
CA GLU A 65 29.40 25.83 48.07
C GLU A 65 29.76 24.48 47.44
N PRO A 66 30.71 23.72 48.04
CA PRO A 66 31.56 22.78 47.33
C PRO A 66 30.82 21.52 46.88
N ARG A 67 31.06 21.17 45.61
CA ARG A 67 30.51 19.99 44.92
C ARG A 67 31.01 18.70 45.61
N PRO A 68 30.13 17.80 46.11
CA PRO A 68 30.50 16.40 46.20
C PRO A 68 30.70 15.87 44.76
N PRO A 69 31.64 14.94 44.51
CA PRO A 69 31.89 14.43 43.17
C PRO A 69 30.60 13.82 42.61
N ILE A 70 30.08 14.47 41.57
CA ILE A 70 29.00 13.96 40.72
C ILE A 70 29.53 12.66 40.11
N ALA A 71 29.08 11.53 40.62
CA ALA A 71 29.12 10.30 39.84
C ALA A 71 28.43 10.59 38.49
N PRO A 72 28.97 10.13 37.35
CA PRO A 72 28.34 10.35 36.05
C PRO A 72 26.86 9.96 36.15
N PRO A 73 25.92 10.74 35.60
CA PRO A 73 24.56 10.26 35.48
C PRO A 73 24.63 8.96 34.68
N GLU A 74 24.38 7.83 35.35
CA GLU A 74 24.12 6.59 34.63
C GLU A 74 23.00 6.91 33.64
N PRO A 75 23.18 6.65 32.34
CA PRO A 75 22.12 6.86 31.38
C PRO A 75 20.96 5.97 31.84
N GLN A 76 19.95 6.59 32.43
CA GLN A 76 18.65 5.98 32.60
C GLN A 76 18.13 5.75 31.19
N SER A 77 18.51 4.60 30.64
CA SER A 77 17.94 4.01 29.45
C SER A 77 16.47 3.81 29.76
N GLN A 78 15.68 4.86 29.53
CA GLN A 78 14.26 4.75 29.31
C GLN A 78 14.11 3.74 28.19
N LEU A 79 13.78 2.51 28.58
CA LEU A 79 13.40 1.45 27.67
C LEU A 79 12.08 1.89 27.05
N GLU A 80 12.14 2.76 26.04
CA GLU A 80 11.06 2.87 25.08
C GLU A 80 10.86 1.46 24.54
N PRO A 81 9.64 0.89 24.63
CA PRO A 81 9.38 -0.43 24.10
C PRO A 81 9.73 -0.37 22.62
N ALA A 82 10.76 -1.13 22.22
CA ALA A 82 11.19 -1.23 20.84
C ALA A 82 9.98 -1.60 20.00
N GLN A 83 9.40 -0.61 19.32
CA GLN A 83 8.20 -0.80 18.51
C GLN A 83 8.53 -1.95 17.56
N PRO A 84 7.79 -3.07 17.61
CA PRO A 84 8.17 -4.26 16.88
C PRO A 84 8.27 -3.87 15.42
N LYS A 85 9.48 -3.96 14.85
CA LYS A 85 9.77 -3.61 13.45
C LYS A 85 8.70 -4.30 12.61
N ARG A 86 7.74 -3.54 12.06
CA ARG A 86 6.63 -4.11 11.29
C ARG A 86 7.24 -5.01 10.22
N SER A 87 6.99 -6.32 10.32
CA SER A 87 7.64 -7.29 9.45
C SER A 87 7.27 -7.00 8.00
N TRP A 88 8.22 -7.20 7.08
CA TRP A 88 8.01 -7.01 5.65
C TRP A 88 6.77 -7.78 5.16
N TRP A 89 6.55 -8.99 5.68
CA TRP A 89 5.35 -9.80 5.45
C TRP A 89 4.05 -9.11 5.87
N ARG A 90 4.04 -8.43 7.03
CA ARG A 90 2.88 -7.66 7.47
C ARG A 90 2.54 -6.56 6.47
N ARG A 91 3.55 -5.84 5.96
CA ARG A 91 3.36 -4.79 4.95
C ARG A 91 2.81 -5.35 3.63
N LEU A 92 3.30 -6.51 3.19
CA LEU A 92 2.80 -7.18 1.97
C LEU A 92 1.33 -7.57 2.12
N ARG A 93 0.97 -8.27 3.21
CA ARG A 93 -0.42 -8.67 3.47
C ARG A 93 -1.34 -7.47 3.62
N ASP A 94 -0.89 -6.42 4.31
CA ASP A 94 -1.67 -5.18 4.45
C ASP A 94 -1.89 -4.51 3.07
N GLY A 95 -0.87 -4.51 2.20
CA GLY A 95 -0.98 -3.98 0.83
C GLY A 95 -1.94 -4.77 -0.06
N LEU A 96 -2.03 -6.10 0.11
CA LEU A 96 -2.93 -6.97 -0.65
C LEU A 96 -4.33 -7.11 -0.02
N SER A 97 -4.57 -6.48 1.13
CA SER A 97 -5.79 -6.66 1.92
C SER A 97 -7.06 -6.38 1.12
N ARG A 98 -7.05 -5.36 0.26
CA ARG A 98 -8.21 -4.99 -0.58
C ARG A 98 -8.62 -6.12 -1.53
N THR A 99 -7.68 -6.62 -2.33
CA THR A 99 -7.94 -7.69 -3.30
C THR A 99 -8.28 -9.00 -2.59
N SER A 100 -7.54 -9.36 -1.54
CA SER A 100 -7.82 -10.56 -0.74
C SER A 100 -9.20 -10.52 -0.08
N SER A 101 -9.64 -9.36 0.40
CA SER A 101 -10.97 -9.20 0.98
C SER A 101 -12.06 -9.29 -0.08
N ALA A 102 -11.89 -8.61 -1.23
CA ALA A 102 -12.85 -8.66 -2.34
C ALA A 102 -13.06 -10.10 -2.85
N LEU A 103 -11.97 -10.84 -3.05
CA LEU A 103 -12.03 -12.26 -3.40
C LEU A 103 -12.76 -13.09 -2.35
N THR A 104 -12.40 -12.90 -1.06
CA THR A 104 -13.01 -13.62 0.04
C THR A 104 -14.52 -13.38 0.11
N THR A 105 -14.95 -12.13 -0.03
CA THR A 105 -16.37 -11.75 -0.03
C THR A 105 -17.08 -12.33 -1.26
N GLY A 106 -16.54 -12.15 -2.47
CA GLY A 106 -17.15 -12.67 -3.69
C GLY A 106 -17.33 -14.19 -3.68
N ILE A 107 -16.30 -14.94 -3.25
CA ILE A 107 -16.37 -16.40 -3.10
C ILE A 107 -17.42 -16.79 -2.06
N SER A 108 -17.42 -16.14 -0.90
CA SER A 108 -18.39 -16.44 0.16
C SER A 108 -19.82 -16.17 -0.30
N ASP A 109 -20.05 -15.03 -0.96
CA ASP A 109 -21.36 -14.65 -1.47
C ASP A 109 -21.89 -15.59 -2.55
N LEU A 110 -21.01 -16.10 -3.41
CA LEU A 110 -21.38 -16.99 -4.50
C LEU A 110 -21.77 -18.38 -3.97
N PHE A 111 -20.93 -18.99 -3.12
CA PHE A 111 -21.10 -20.39 -2.70
C PHE A 111 -22.04 -20.60 -1.51
N THR A 112 -22.41 -19.54 -0.79
CA THR A 112 -23.46 -19.62 0.23
C THR A 112 -24.87 -19.60 -0.34
N LYS A 113 -25.06 -19.06 -1.56
CA LYS A 113 -26.39 -18.82 -2.14
C LYS A 113 -26.87 -19.90 -3.10
N ARG A 114 -25.96 -20.67 -3.71
CA ARG A 114 -26.27 -21.64 -4.77
C ARG A 114 -25.28 -22.80 -4.79
N LYS A 115 -25.69 -23.91 -5.41
CA LYS A 115 -24.85 -25.11 -5.60
C LYS A 115 -23.84 -24.89 -6.72
N LEU A 116 -22.80 -25.70 -6.73
CA LEU A 116 -21.79 -25.71 -7.78
C LEU A 116 -22.40 -26.19 -9.10
N ASP A 117 -22.70 -25.27 -10.00
CA ASP A 117 -23.16 -25.50 -11.36
C ASP A 117 -22.27 -24.77 -12.38
N ALA A 118 -22.52 -24.96 -13.69
CA ALA A 118 -21.72 -24.35 -14.74
C ALA A 118 -21.69 -22.81 -14.63
N ALA A 119 -22.83 -22.18 -14.32
CA ALA A 119 -22.91 -20.74 -14.19
C ALA A 119 -22.18 -20.23 -12.94
N THR A 120 -22.13 -20.98 -11.83
CA THR A 120 -21.31 -20.58 -10.67
C THR A 120 -19.84 -20.63 -10.96
N LEU A 121 -19.40 -21.58 -11.79
CA LEU A 121 -18.00 -21.70 -12.16
C LEU A 121 -17.59 -20.54 -13.07
N GLU A 122 -18.47 -20.11 -13.96
CA GLU A 122 -18.30 -18.92 -14.80
C GLU A 122 -18.26 -17.64 -13.94
N ASP A 123 -19.21 -17.46 -13.01
CA ASP A 123 -19.22 -16.34 -12.07
C ASP A 123 -17.94 -16.30 -11.20
N LEU A 124 -17.43 -17.48 -10.78
CA LEU A 124 -16.16 -17.59 -10.05
C LEU A 124 -14.99 -17.16 -10.94
N GLU A 125 -14.95 -17.59 -12.21
CA GLU A 125 -13.92 -17.21 -13.17
C GLU A 125 -13.86 -15.69 -13.35
N ASP A 126 -15.00 -15.04 -13.51
CA ASP A 126 -15.11 -13.58 -13.64
C ASP A 126 -14.57 -12.85 -12.41
N ILE A 127 -14.93 -13.33 -11.20
CA ILE A 127 -14.40 -12.79 -9.93
C ILE A 127 -12.86 -12.88 -9.89
N LEU A 128 -12.31 -14.00 -10.34
CA LEU A 128 -10.86 -14.21 -10.35
C LEU A 128 -10.15 -13.33 -11.39
N ILE A 129 -10.76 -13.14 -12.58
CA ILE A 129 -10.24 -12.22 -13.60
C ILE A 129 -10.20 -10.79 -13.08
N GLN A 130 -11.27 -10.33 -12.42
CA GLN A 130 -11.34 -9.00 -11.82
C GLN A 130 -10.28 -8.79 -10.71
N ALA A 131 -9.83 -9.87 -10.08
CA ALA A 131 -8.79 -9.85 -9.06
C ALA A 131 -7.35 -9.90 -9.61
N ASP A 132 -7.18 -9.61 -10.91
CA ASP A 132 -5.88 -9.55 -11.60
C ASP A 132 -5.14 -10.90 -11.71
N LEU A 133 -5.85 -12.05 -11.64
CA LEU A 133 -5.24 -13.37 -11.87
C LEU A 133 -5.05 -13.70 -13.36
N GLY A 134 -5.86 -13.08 -14.23
CA GLY A 134 -5.85 -13.27 -15.67
C GLY A 134 -6.61 -14.51 -16.16
N LEU A 135 -7.00 -14.50 -17.44
CA LEU A 135 -7.89 -15.49 -18.06
C LEU A 135 -7.44 -16.95 -17.86
N ALA A 136 -6.18 -17.25 -18.21
CA ALA A 136 -5.68 -18.64 -18.18
C ALA A 136 -5.64 -19.22 -16.76
N THR A 137 -5.25 -18.41 -15.78
CA THR A 137 -5.17 -18.80 -14.38
C THR A 137 -6.57 -18.99 -13.80
N SER A 138 -7.47 -18.03 -14.04
CA SER A 138 -8.86 -18.09 -13.58
C SER A 138 -9.59 -19.32 -14.12
N ALA A 139 -9.49 -19.60 -15.42
CA ALA A 139 -10.09 -20.78 -16.04
C ALA A 139 -9.56 -22.09 -15.45
N ARG A 140 -8.24 -22.18 -15.19
CA ARG A 140 -7.64 -23.35 -14.53
C ARG A 140 -8.18 -23.55 -13.13
N ILE A 141 -8.29 -22.49 -12.33
CA ILE A 141 -8.81 -22.56 -10.96
C ILE A 141 -10.30 -22.95 -10.97
N ALA A 142 -11.12 -22.32 -11.81
CA ALA A 142 -12.54 -22.64 -11.93
C ALA A 142 -12.74 -24.12 -12.29
N LYS A 143 -11.96 -24.64 -13.23
CA LYS A 143 -11.95 -26.08 -13.56
C LYS A 143 -11.60 -26.95 -12.35
N ALA A 144 -10.55 -26.61 -11.60
CA ALA A 144 -10.12 -27.36 -10.43
C ALA A 144 -11.19 -27.38 -9.31
N VAL A 145 -11.92 -26.28 -9.13
CA VAL A 145 -13.04 -26.20 -8.19
C VAL A 145 -14.21 -27.08 -8.66
N GLY A 146 -14.51 -27.09 -9.97
CA GLY A 146 -15.56 -27.91 -10.57
C GLY A 146 -15.30 -29.42 -10.55
N GLU A 147 -14.03 -29.83 -10.50
CA GLU A 147 -13.64 -31.23 -10.69
C GLU A 147 -14.18 -32.16 -9.58
N GLY A 148 -15.04 -33.11 -9.99
CA GLY A 148 -15.67 -34.09 -9.10
C GLY A 148 -16.75 -33.53 -8.15
N ARG A 149 -17.12 -32.24 -8.30
CA ARG A 149 -17.99 -31.51 -7.37
C ARG A 149 -19.24 -30.90 -7.98
N TYR A 150 -19.48 -31.12 -9.27
CA TYR A 150 -20.67 -30.64 -9.96
C TYR A 150 -21.98 -31.05 -9.25
N ASP A 151 -22.95 -30.14 -9.20
CA ASP A 151 -24.24 -30.21 -8.50
C ASP A 151 -24.18 -30.40 -6.97
N LYS A 152 -23.01 -30.17 -6.35
CA LYS A 152 -22.85 -30.25 -4.89
C LYS A 152 -22.84 -28.87 -4.24
N GLN A 153 -23.26 -28.82 -2.98
CA GLN A 153 -22.99 -27.68 -2.12
C GLN A 153 -21.53 -27.78 -1.68
N ILE A 154 -20.76 -26.71 -1.85
CA ILE A 154 -19.36 -26.63 -1.41
C ILE A 154 -19.20 -25.45 -0.46
N GLU A 155 -18.42 -25.64 0.59
CA GLU A 155 -18.17 -24.58 1.56
C GLU A 155 -17.18 -23.54 0.99
N PRO A 156 -17.35 -22.24 1.25
CA PRO A 156 -16.45 -21.20 0.76
C PRO A 156 -14.98 -21.44 1.14
N GLU A 157 -14.73 -22.06 2.29
CA GLU A 157 -13.36 -22.35 2.74
C GLU A 157 -12.69 -23.47 1.94
N GLU A 158 -13.46 -24.43 1.42
CA GLU A 158 -12.91 -25.43 0.50
C GLU A 158 -12.49 -24.78 -0.81
N VAL A 159 -13.30 -23.83 -1.33
CA VAL A 159 -12.96 -23.07 -2.54
C VAL A 159 -11.70 -22.25 -2.34
N LYS A 160 -11.57 -21.54 -1.20
CA LYS A 160 -10.36 -20.78 -0.88
C LYS A 160 -9.13 -21.67 -0.74
N ALA A 161 -9.28 -22.87 -0.19
CA ALA A 161 -8.18 -23.83 -0.10
C ALA A 161 -7.71 -24.32 -1.48
N ILE A 162 -8.66 -24.62 -2.39
CA ILE A 162 -8.34 -25.00 -3.78
C ILE A 162 -7.65 -23.84 -4.51
N LEU A 163 -8.20 -22.62 -4.38
CA LEU A 163 -7.60 -21.41 -4.94
C LEU A 163 -6.15 -21.22 -4.46
N ALA A 164 -5.91 -21.30 -3.14
CA ALA A 164 -4.58 -21.13 -2.57
C ALA A 164 -3.59 -22.17 -3.12
N ARG A 165 -4.01 -23.44 -3.22
CA ARG A 165 -3.21 -24.52 -3.78
C ARG A 165 -2.89 -24.29 -5.26
N GLU A 166 -3.86 -23.88 -6.07
CA GLU A 166 -3.62 -23.63 -7.49
C GLU A 166 -2.71 -22.43 -7.71
N VAL A 167 -2.85 -21.38 -6.90
CA VAL A 167 -1.96 -20.20 -6.95
C VAL A 167 -0.54 -20.54 -6.51
N GLU A 168 -0.36 -21.41 -5.51
CA GLU A 168 0.97 -21.89 -5.08
C GLU A 168 1.68 -22.71 -6.19
N ALA A 169 0.92 -23.33 -7.09
CA ALA A 169 1.42 -24.19 -8.16
C ALA A 169 1.77 -23.44 -9.46
N ILE A 170 1.74 -22.11 -9.46
CA ILE A 170 2.07 -21.23 -10.59
C ILE A 170 3.45 -20.63 -10.38
#